data_AF-A0A960T585-F1
#
_entry.id   AF-A0A960T585-F1
#
_cell.length_a   1.000
_cell.length_b   1.000
_cell.length_c   1.000
_cell.angle_alpha   90.00
_cell.angle_beta   90.00
_cell.angle_gamma   90.00
#
_symmetry.space_group_name_H-M   'P 1'
#
loop_
_entity.id
_entity.type
_entity.pdbx_description
1 polymer ?
#
loop_
_entity_poly.entity_id
_entity_poly.type
_entity_poly.pdbx_seq_one_letter_code
_entity_poly.pdbx_strand_id
1 'polypeptide(L)'
;MQALWLEQKYLRPLRLHDGTDVEVVSPGSWNTDAGPDFVNAHIRIGDTEFFGDVELHLNQEGWTQHRHHIDPRYNRVILHVALWSPREVHPIEKEDGSLAPTLILQDLLTIPVKRLLRLLDLD
;
A
#
# COMPACT_ATOMS: atom_id res chain seq x y z
N MET A 1 1.08 -6.02 -8.99
CA MET A 1 0.67 -5.65 -7.62
C MET A 1 -0.49 -4.65 -7.64
N GLN A 2 -0.42 -3.68 -8.54
CA GLN A 2 -1.43 -2.66 -8.81
C GLN A 2 -2.82 -3.27 -9.08
N ALA A 3 -2.92 -4.33 -9.90
CA ALA A 3 -4.19 -5.03 -10.12
C ALA A 3 -4.79 -5.65 -8.84
N LEU A 4 -3.95 -6.18 -7.94
CA LEU A 4 -4.40 -6.73 -6.65
C LEU A 4 -5.02 -5.64 -5.77
N TRP A 5 -4.39 -4.46 -5.73
CA TRP A 5 -4.90 -3.29 -5.02
C TRP A 5 -6.20 -2.75 -5.65
N LEU A 6 -6.23 -2.61 -6.97
CA LEU A 6 -7.37 -2.07 -7.70
C LEU A 6 -8.62 -2.96 -7.59
N GLU A 7 -8.46 -4.28 -7.74
CA GLU A 7 -9.58 -5.20 -7.75
C GLU A 7 -10.01 -5.70 -6.37
N GLN A 8 -9.08 -5.75 -5.41
CA GLN A 8 -9.28 -6.29 -4.05
C GLN A 8 -9.85 -7.71 -3.95
N LYS A 9 -9.94 -8.41 -5.08
CA LYS A 9 -10.67 -9.68 -5.26
C LYS A 9 -10.18 -10.82 -4.38
N TYR A 10 -8.90 -10.81 -4.04
CA TYR A 10 -8.24 -11.88 -3.30
C TYR A 10 -7.84 -11.47 -1.89
N LEU A 11 -8.47 -10.43 -1.34
CA LEU A 11 -8.17 -9.90 -0.02
C LEU A 11 -9.34 -10.14 0.93
N ARG A 12 -9.02 -10.43 2.18
CA ARG A 12 -9.92 -10.31 3.33
C ARG A 12 -10.19 -8.83 3.60
N PRO A 13 -11.17 -8.49 4.48
CA PRO A 13 -11.26 -7.13 5.01
C PRO A 13 -9.89 -6.65 5.51
N LEU A 14 -9.50 -5.45 5.07
CA LEU A 14 -8.13 -4.96 5.28
C LEU A 14 -7.97 -4.43 6.70
N ARG A 15 -6.81 -4.69 7.30
CA ARG A 15 -6.44 -4.21 8.63
C ARG A 15 -4.96 -3.88 8.68
N LEU A 16 -4.62 -2.83 9.41
CA LEU A 16 -3.23 -2.55 9.79
C LEU A 16 -2.73 -3.61 10.78
N HIS A 17 -1.40 -3.64 10.98
CA HIS A 17 -0.75 -4.61 11.87
C HIS A 17 -1.21 -4.51 13.33
N ASP A 18 -1.67 -3.33 13.76
CA ASP A 18 -2.23 -3.07 15.10
C ASP A 18 -3.71 -3.48 15.23
N GLY A 19 -4.31 -4.01 14.16
CA GLY A 19 -5.70 -4.45 14.10
C GLY A 19 -6.68 -3.36 13.67
N THR A 20 -6.24 -2.13 13.42
CA THR A 20 -7.09 -1.04 12.94
C THR A 20 -7.66 -1.36 11.56
N ASP A 21 -8.99 -1.26 11.40
CA ASP A 21 -9.66 -1.52 10.14
C ASP A 21 -9.26 -0.50 9.06
N VAL A 22 -9.07 -0.99 7.84
CA VAL A 22 -8.83 -0.18 6.64
C VAL A 22 -9.92 -0.48 5.63
N GLU A 23 -10.59 0.56 5.17
CA GLU A 23 -11.60 0.47 4.11
C GLU A 23 -11.16 1.34 2.93
N VAL A 24 -11.19 0.74 1.74
CA VAL A 24 -10.90 1.45 0.50
C VAL A 24 -12.22 1.91 -0.10
N VAL A 25 -12.57 3.16 0.17
CA VAL A 25 -13.75 3.80 -0.42
C VAL A 25 -13.52 4.04 -1.92
N SER A 26 -12.30 4.42 -2.29
CA SER A 26 -11.81 4.41 -3.67
C SER A 26 -10.31 4.12 -3.70
N PRO A 27 -9.83 3.17 -4.53
CA PRO A 27 -8.41 2.81 -4.61
C PRO A 27 -7.55 3.92 -5.23
N GLY A 28 -8.17 4.97 -5.76
CA GLY A 28 -7.52 5.99 -6.57
C GLY A 28 -7.48 5.63 -8.04
N SER A 29 -6.89 6.51 -8.84
CA SER A 29 -6.62 6.28 -10.26
C SER A 29 -5.21 5.72 -10.42
N TRP A 30 -5.06 4.62 -11.15
CA TRP A 30 -3.74 4.06 -11.46
C TRP A 30 -2.94 5.10 -12.24
N ASN A 31 -1.80 5.49 -11.69
CA ASN A 31 -0.85 6.41 -12.29
C ASN A 31 0.15 5.64 -13.17
N THR A 32 0.30 6.05 -14.42
CA THR A 32 1.30 5.50 -15.35
C THR A 32 2.51 6.41 -15.55
N ASP A 33 2.49 7.58 -14.90
CA ASP A 33 3.56 8.57 -14.92
C ASP A 33 4.44 8.46 -13.67
N ALA A 34 5.43 9.34 -13.53
CA ALA A 34 6.24 9.43 -12.33
C ALA A 34 5.41 9.81 -11.09
N GLY A 35 5.77 9.25 -9.93
CA GLY A 35 5.09 9.49 -8.65
C GLY A 35 4.44 8.21 -8.12
N PRO A 36 3.49 8.34 -7.18
CA PRO A 36 2.87 7.19 -6.54
C PRO A 36 2.10 6.30 -7.53
N ASP A 37 2.00 5.00 -7.25
CA ASP A 37 1.27 4.02 -8.08
C ASP A 37 -0.20 4.39 -8.32
N PHE A 38 -0.87 4.95 -7.31
CA PHE A 38 -2.26 5.40 -7.38
C PHE A 38 -2.41 6.81 -6.83
N VAL A 39 -3.14 7.66 -7.55
CA VAL A 39 -3.39 9.05 -7.17
C VAL A 39 -4.86 9.29 -6.81
N ASN A 40 -5.10 10.19 -5.87
CA ASN A 40 -6.44 10.61 -5.43
C ASN A 40 -7.33 9.45 -4.92
N ALA A 41 -6.74 8.54 -4.16
CA ALA A 41 -7.44 7.54 -3.38
C ALA A 41 -8.25 8.18 -2.22
N HIS A 42 -9.29 7.47 -1.80
CA HIS A 42 -10.09 7.78 -0.62
C HIS A 42 -10.11 6.53 0.27
N ILE A 43 -9.45 6.63 1.42
CA ILE A 43 -9.22 5.52 2.34
C ILE A 43 -9.76 5.91 3.72
N ARG A 44 -10.47 5.01 4.38
CA ARG A 44 -10.85 5.15 5.78
C ARG A 44 -9.99 4.22 6.63
N ILE A 45 -9.37 4.76 7.68
CA ILE A 45 -8.55 4.01 8.63
C ILE A 45 -9.14 4.25 10.02
N GLY A 46 -9.68 3.19 10.64
CA GLY A 46 -10.57 3.33 11.79
C GLY A 46 -11.77 4.22 11.45
N ASP A 47 -11.97 5.28 12.23
CA ASP A 47 -13.05 6.26 12.02
C ASP A 47 -12.62 7.51 11.23
N THR A 48 -11.38 7.55 10.72
CA THR A 48 -10.82 8.73 10.04
C THR A 48 -10.74 8.53 8.53
N GLU A 49 -11.21 9.50 7.75
CA GLU A 49 -11.11 9.52 6.29
C GLU A 49 -9.86 10.27 5.82
N PHE A 50 -9.17 9.69 4.84
CA PHE A 50 -7.95 10.20 4.23
C PHE A 50 -8.13 10.31 2.71
N PHE A 51 -7.67 11.43 2.16
CA PHE A 51 -7.65 11.70 0.73
C PHE A 51 -6.21 11.98 0.28
N GLY A 52 -5.71 11.19 -0.66
CA GLY A 52 -4.30 11.27 -1.06
C GLY A 52 -3.92 10.13 -1.99
N ASP A 53 -2.66 9.75 -1.97
CA ASP A 53 -2.10 8.79 -2.91
C ASP A 53 -1.73 7.47 -2.21
N VAL A 54 -1.57 6.40 -2.98
CA VAL A 54 -1.20 5.06 -2.47
C VAL A 54 0.02 4.57 -3.24
N GLU A 55 1.00 4.06 -2.50
CA GLU A 55 2.24 3.53 -3.05
C GLU A 55 2.40 2.05 -2.70
N LEU A 56 2.75 1.23 -3.69
CA LEU A 56 2.82 -0.22 -3.54
C LEU A 56 4.24 -0.73 -3.69
N HIS A 57 4.66 -1.63 -2.80
CA HIS A 57 5.96 -2.31 -2.90
C HIS A 57 5.84 -3.80 -2.59
N LEU A 58 6.77 -4.62 -3.08
CA LEU A 58 6.85 -6.02 -2.64
C LEU A 58 7.20 -6.12 -1.16
N ASN A 59 8.15 -5.30 -0.71
CA ASN A 59 8.58 -5.22 0.68
C ASN A 59 8.54 -3.76 1.14
N GLN A 60 8.43 -3.55 2.44
CA GLN A 60 8.36 -2.21 3.02
C GLN A 60 9.63 -1.37 2.74
N GLU A 61 10.79 -2.01 2.67
CA GLU A 61 12.08 -1.39 2.38
C GLU A 61 12.16 -0.76 0.99
N GLY A 62 11.26 -1.13 0.07
CA GLY A 62 11.18 -0.51 -1.26
C GLY A 62 11.05 1.01 -1.21
N TRP A 63 10.37 1.54 -0.19
CA TRP A 63 10.21 2.98 0.02
C TRP A 63 11.55 3.73 0.08
N THR A 64 12.51 3.21 0.84
CA THR A 64 13.83 3.83 1.00
C THR A 64 14.75 3.46 -0.15
N GLN A 65 14.69 2.22 -0.65
CA GLN A 65 15.48 1.75 -1.79
C GLN A 65 15.23 2.57 -3.06
N HIS A 66 13.98 2.97 -3.30
CA HIS A 66 13.59 3.83 -4.41
C HIS A 66 13.68 5.33 -4.11
N ARG A 67 14.18 5.70 -2.92
CA ARG A 67 14.42 7.09 -2.49
C ARG A 67 13.16 7.95 -2.39
N HIS A 68 11.99 7.34 -2.14
CA HIS A 68 10.74 8.07 -1.96
C HIS A 68 10.72 8.94 -0.71
N HIS A 69 11.40 8.49 0.36
CA HIS A 69 11.63 9.27 1.60
C HIS A 69 12.37 10.61 1.42
N ILE A 70 12.89 10.92 0.23
CA ILE A 70 13.52 12.20 -0.09
C ILE A 70 12.96 12.84 -1.38
N ASP A 71 11.83 12.32 -1.87
CA ASP A 71 11.18 12.82 -3.08
C ASP A 71 9.80 13.42 -2.72
N PRO A 72 9.62 14.75 -2.85
CA PRO A 72 8.39 15.42 -2.46
C PRO A 72 7.17 15.00 -3.30
N ARG A 73 7.35 14.32 -4.44
CA ARG A 73 6.23 13.73 -5.21
C ARG A 73 5.42 12.73 -4.40
N TYR A 74 6.02 12.14 -3.37
CA TYR A 74 5.38 11.11 -2.54
C TYR A 74 4.79 11.67 -1.24
N ASN A 75 4.90 12.99 -0.96
CA ASN A 75 4.38 13.59 0.28
C ASN A 75 2.85 13.49 0.41
N ARG A 76 2.14 13.22 -0.70
CA ARG A 76 0.69 12.97 -0.70
C ARG A 76 0.30 11.51 -0.41
N VAL A 77 1.27 10.60 -0.25
CA VAL A 77 0.98 9.20 0.08
C VAL A 77 0.35 9.12 1.47
N ILE A 78 -0.87 8.61 1.52
CA ILE A 78 -1.65 8.42 2.75
C ILE A 78 -1.64 6.96 3.23
N LEU A 79 -1.23 6.04 2.37
CA LEU A 79 -1.10 4.62 2.68
C LEU A 79 0.02 4.02 1.84
N HIS A 80 0.99 3.40 2.50
CA HIS A 80 1.94 2.50 1.86
C HIS A 80 1.40 1.08 1.94
N VAL A 81 1.54 0.31 0.86
CA VAL A 81 1.06 -1.07 0.80
C VAL A 81 2.23 -1.98 0.42
N ALA A 82 2.57 -2.91 1.31
CA ALA A 82 3.59 -3.91 1.06
C ALA A 82 2.95 -5.28 0.86
N LEU A 83 3.47 -6.06 -0.10
CA LEU A 83 2.99 -7.41 -0.33
C LEU A 83 3.43 -8.36 0.80
N TRP A 84 4.73 -8.42 1.08
CA TRP A 84 5.32 -9.39 2.00
C TRP A 84 5.39 -8.88 3.43
N SER A 85 5.15 -9.77 4.39
CA SER A 85 5.24 -9.45 5.81
C SER A 85 6.72 -9.24 6.20
N PRO A 86 7.10 -8.03 6.69
CA PRO A 86 8.45 -7.78 7.17
C PRO A 86 8.66 -8.41 8.56
N ARG A 87 9.89 -8.31 9.09
CA ARG A 87 10.14 -8.67 10.51
C ARG A 87 9.43 -7.74 11.48
N GLU A 88 9.33 -6.47 11.11
CA GLU A 88 8.68 -5.41 11.88
C GLU A 88 7.94 -4.49 10.92
N VAL A 89 6.65 -4.28 11.18
CA VAL A 89 5.84 -3.34 10.41
C VAL A 89 5.99 -1.97 11.05
N HIS A 90 6.30 -0.96 10.24
CA HIS A 90 6.40 0.42 10.71
C HIS A 90 5.76 1.38 9.70
N PRO A 91 5.28 2.55 10.12
CA PRO A 91 4.91 3.59 9.17
C PRO A 91 6.14 4.05 8.39
N ILE A 92 5.92 4.46 7.14
CA ILE A 92 6.97 5.06 6.32
C ILE A 92 7.06 6.57 6.59
N GLU A 93 8.28 7.09 6.61
CA GLU A 93 8.54 8.53 6.71
C GLU A 93 8.69 9.13 5.31
N LYS A 94 7.91 10.18 5.04
CA LYS A 94 7.94 10.93 3.78
C LYS A 94 8.99 12.03 3.86
N GLU A 95 9.27 12.67 2.73
CA GLU A 95 10.30 13.71 2.65
C GLU A 95 10.00 14.91 3.58
N ASP A 96 8.74 15.26 3.76
CA ASP A 96 8.31 16.33 4.67
C ASP A 96 8.32 15.93 6.17
N GLY A 97 8.84 14.75 6.51
CA GLY A 97 8.88 14.19 7.86
C GLY A 97 7.54 13.65 8.36
N SER A 98 6.46 13.75 7.57
CA SER A 98 5.17 13.17 7.97
C SER A 98 5.12 11.68 7.69
N LEU A 99 4.40 10.93 8.53
CA LEU A 99 4.31 9.48 8.43
C LEU A 99 3.12 9.04 7.57
N ALA A 100 3.23 7.88 6.91
CA ALA A 100 2.09 7.17 6.34
C ALA A 100 2.06 5.72 6.86
N PRO A 101 0.89 5.19 7.26
CA PRO A 101 0.77 3.82 7.72
C PRO A 101 1.10 2.82 6.60
N THR A 102 1.53 1.62 7.01
CA THR A 102 1.83 0.52 6.11
C THR A 102 0.80 -0.60 6.26
N LEU A 103 0.15 -0.98 5.15
CA LEU A 103 -0.72 -2.14 5.05
C LEU A 103 0.05 -3.33 4.47
N ILE A 104 0.01 -4.47 5.15
CA ILE A 104 0.65 -5.72 4.70
C ILE A 104 -0.38 -6.65 4.10
N LEU A 105 -0.20 -7.06 2.83
CA LEU A 105 -1.19 -7.87 2.12
C LEU A 105 -1.05 -9.38 2.34
N GLN A 106 0.15 -9.91 2.60
CA GLN A 106 0.42 -11.35 2.65
C GLN A 106 -0.54 -12.10 3.58
N ASP A 107 -0.80 -11.56 4.78
CA ASP A 107 -1.67 -12.20 5.78
C ASP A 107 -3.16 -11.97 5.52
N LEU A 108 -3.48 -11.07 4.57
CA LEU A 108 -4.84 -10.74 4.15
C LEU A 108 -5.26 -11.51 2.88
N LEU A 109 -4.37 -12.28 2.27
CA LEU A 109 -4.70 -13.06 1.07
C LEU A 109 -5.73 -14.16 1.36
N THR A 110 -6.69 -14.32 0.45
CA THR A 110 -7.67 -15.42 0.47
C THR A 110 -7.24 -16.60 -0.40
N ILE A 111 -6.16 -16.44 -1.18
CA ILE A 111 -5.56 -17.49 -2.00
C ILE A 111 -4.12 -17.77 -1.54
N PRO A 112 -3.58 -18.98 -1.80
CA PRO A 112 -2.19 -19.27 -1.49
C PRO A 112 -1.22 -18.34 -2.24
N VAL A 113 -0.14 -17.91 -1.59
CA VAL A 113 0.90 -17.04 -2.17
C VAL A 113 1.42 -17.59 -3.51
N LYS A 114 1.69 -18.89 -3.61
CA LYS A 114 2.13 -19.52 -4.87
C LYS A 114 1.12 -19.38 -6.03
N ARG A 115 -0.17 -19.25 -5.72
CA ARG A 115 -1.20 -18.96 -6.74
C ARG A 115 -1.15 -17.49 -7.12
N LEU A 116 -0.96 -16.59 -6.16
CA LEU A 116 -0.83 -15.16 -6.41
C LEU A 116 0.40 -14.85 -7.28
N LEU A 117 1.58 -15.42 -6.98
CA LEU A 117 2.81 -15.20 -7.76
C LEU A 117 2.61 -15.51 -9.25
N ARG A 118 1.94 -16.63 -9.55
CA ARG A 118 1.59 -17.03 -10.91
C ARG A 118 0.57 -16.11 -11.60
N LEU A 119 -0.23 -15.38 -10.84
CA LEU A 119 -1.16 -14.37 -11.40
C LEU A 119 -0.48 -13.02 -11.62
N LEU A 120 0.65 -12.79 -10.95
CA LEU A 120 1.42 -11.54 -11.02
C LEU A 120 2.66 -11.68 -11.91
N ASP A 121 2.89 -12.83 -12.53
CA ASP A 121 4.09 -13.17 -13.31
C ASP A 121 5.40 -12.91 -12.55
N LEU A 122 5.44 -13.26 -11.26
CA LEU A 122 6.60 -13.07 -10.36
C LEU A 122 7.39 -14.38 -10.11
N ASP A 123 7.43 -15.29 -11.08
CA ASP A 123 8.11 -16.59 -10.97
C ASP A 123 9.64 -16.50 -11.04
#